data_AF-A0A3B9MN44-F1
#
_entry.id   AF-A0A3B9MN44-F1
#
_cell.length_a   1.000
_cell.length_b   1.000
_cell.length_c   1.000
_cell.angle_alpha   90.00
_cell.angle_beta   90.00
_cell.angle_gamma   90.00
#
_symmetry.space_group_name_H-M   'P 1'
#
loop_
_entity.id
_entity.type
_entity.pdbx_description
1 polymer ?
#
loop_
_entity_poly.entity_id
_entity_poly.type
_entity_poly.pdbx_seq_one_letter_code
_entity_poly.pdbx_strand_id
1 'polypeptide(L)'
;MPLEHLVERLAAFESQGLPVVSLYLNAQADEHGRHNFHIFVRKELPERARTYEPDTPERESSDADLVRINRYLEQQIRSSTQGNAIFACSGANNFFEVVQLEAPIDDNRLLINDRPHLYPLARLLDQYQTYAVVLADTNAAKIFVFALGQGIKRKELQNVKTKRTQGYLLAG
;
A
#
# COMPACT_ATOMS: atom_id res chain seq x y z
N MET A 1 -0.90 15.49 10.93
CA MET A 1 0.40 15.40 10.23
C MET A 1 0.18 15.84 8.79
N PRO A 2 1.01 16.72 8.23
CA PRO A 2 0.96 17.05 6.80
C PRO A 2 1.24 15.80 5.95
N LEU A 3 0.55 15.67 4.81
CA LEU A 3 0.65 14.50 3.93
C LEU A 3 2.09 14.24 3.43
N GLU A 4 2.90 15.29 3.28
CA GLU A 4 4.31 15.19 2.88
C GLU A 4 5.17 14.38 3.86
N HIS A 5 5.03 14.65 5.16
CA HIS A 5 5.76 13.96 6.21
C HIS A 5 5.35 12.48 6.29
N LEU A 6 4.09 12.21 5.97
CA LEU A 6 3.59 10.84 5.89
C LEU A 6 4.21 10.09 4.71
N VAL A 7 4.28 10.71 3.53
CA VAL A 7 4.91 10.11 2.34
C VAL A 7 6.40 9.86 2.59
N GLU A 8 7.12 10.79 3.21
CA GLU A 8 8.53 10.60 3.60
C GLU A 8 8.69 9.40 4.54
N ARG A 9 7.85 9.33 5.58
CA ARG A 9 7.89 8.21 6.54
C ARG A 9 7.61 6.87 5.87
N LEU A 10 6.64 6.83 4.94
CA LEU A 10 6.33 5.61 4.18
C LEU A 10 7.47 5.22 3.24
N ALA A 11 8.10 6.18 2.57
CA ALA A 11 9.19 5.93 1.62
C ALA A 11 10.50 5.49 2.33
N ALA A 12 10.75 6.02 3.53
CA ALA A 12 11.92 5.71 4.35
C ALA A 12 11.73 4.44 5.20
N PHE A 13 10.52 3.87 5.26
CA PHE A 13 10.24 2.71 6.10
C PHE A 13 10.95 1.45 5.59
N GLU A 14 11.58 0.73 6.51
CA GLU A 14 12.21 -0.56 6.27
C GLU A 14 11.58 -1.63 7.17
N SER A 15 11.04 -2.69 6.56
CA SER A 15 10.32 -3.74 7.29
C SER A 15 11.21 -4.77 7.96
N GLN A 16 12.53 -4.72 7.72
CA GLN A 16 13.49 -5.71 8.17
C GLN A 16 13.15 -7.15 7.72
N GLY A 17 12.52 -7.30 6.55
CA GLY A 17 12.13 -8.58 5.98
C GLY A 17 10.70 -9.00 6.31
N LEU A 18 10.00 -8.27 7.18
CA LEU A 18 8.62 -8.56 7.55
C LEU A 18 7.62 -8.09 6.48
N PRO A 19 6.42 -8.72 6.43
CA PRO A 19 5.39 -8.38 5.47
C PRO A 19 4.77 -7.03 5.78
N VAL A 20 4.83 -6.12 4.81
CA VAL A 20 4.17 -4.82 4.87
C VAL A 20 2.85 -4.88 4.12
N VAL A 21 1.77 -4.65 4.84
CA VAL A 21 0.43 -4.48 4.26
C VAL A 21 0.33 -3.09 3.64
N SER A 22 -0.12 -3.03 2.40
CA SER A 22 -0.58 -1.80 1.72
C SER A 22 -2.00 -2.03 1.23
N LEU A 23 -2.96 -1.47 1.94
CA LEU A 23 -4.39 -1.67 1.72
C LEU A 23 -5.01 -0.38 1.20
N TYR A 24 -5.69 -0.46 0.06
CA TYR A 24 -6.39 0.65 -0.57
C TYR A 24 -7.86 0.28 -0.67
N LEU A 25 -8.74 1.12 -0.14
CA LEU A 25 -10.17 0.85 -0.03
C LEU A 25 -10.99 1.98 -0.63
N ASN A 26 -12.00 1.62 -1.41
CA ASN A 26 -13.12 2.50 -1.71
C ASN A 26 -13.98 2.62 -0.46
N ALA A 27 -14.01 3.81 0.13
CA ALA A 27 -14.77 4.12 1.33
C ALA A 27 -16.07 4.88 1.03
N GLN A 28 -16.50 4.95 -0.23
CA GLN A 28 -17.82 5.50 -0.55
C GLN A 28 -18.91 4.66 0.09
N ALA A 29 -19.85 5.35 0.71
CA ALA A 29 -21.08 4.74 1.19
C ALA A 29 -21.97 4.38 0.00
N ASP A 30 -22.58 3.20 0.06
CA ASP A 30 -23.65 2.81 -0.85
C ASP A 30 -24.95 3.61 -0.59
N GLU A 31 -25.99 3.31 -1.36
CA GLU A 31 -27.32 3.94 -1.22
C GLU A 31 -27.97 3.74 0.17
N HIS A 32 -27.44 2.83 0.99
CA HIS A 32 -27.87 2.54 2.36
C HIS A 32 -26.91 3.11 3.43
N GLY A 33 -25.90 3.90 3.04
CA GLY A 33 -24.93 4.48 3.97
C GLY A 33 -23.83 3.51 4.42
N ARG A 34 -23.68 2.34 3.79
CA ARG A 34 -22.72 1.31 4.18
C ARG A 34 -21.48 1.34 3.30
N HIS A 35 -20.32 1.13 3.91
CA HIS A 35 -19.08 0.96 3.15
C HIS A 35 -18.93 -0.48 2.66
N ASN A 36 -18.75 -0.68 1.36
CA ASN A 36 -18.65 -2.03 0.78
C ASN A 36 -17.29 -2.71 0.97
N PHE A 37 -16.27 -1.98 1.45
CA PHE A 37 -14.93 -2.54 1.66
C PHE A 37 -14.88 -3.63 2.74
N HIS A 38 -15.84 -3.70 3.67
CA HIS A 38 -15.81 -4.67 4.77
C HIS A 38 -15.80 -6.12 4.29
N ILE A 39 -16.50 -6.43 3.19
CA ILE A 39 -16.54 -7.77 2.60
C ILE A 39 -15.15 -8.16 2.08
N PHE A 40 -14.51 -7.23 1.37
CA PHE A 40 -13.15 -7.41 0.85
C PHE A 40 -12.14 -7.65 1.98
N VAL A 41 -12.15 -6.79 3.00
CA VAL A 41 -11.21 -6.86 4.13
C VAL A 41 -11.35 -8.16 4.91
N ARG A 42 -12.59 -8.59 5.23
CA ARG A 42 -12.87 -9.82 5.98
C ARG A 42 -12.46 -11.08 5.25
N LYS A 43 -12.35 -11.03 3.92
CA LYS A 43 -11.93 -12.16 3.10
C LYS A 43 -10.41 -12.15 2.88
N GLU A 44 -9.88 -11.07 2.34
CA GLU A 44 -8.53 -11.03 1.79
C GLU A 44 -7.45 -10.96 2.88
N LEU A 45 -7.68 -10.23 3.99
CA LEU A 45 -6.67 -10.13 5.07
C LEU A 45 -6.38 -11.49 5.73
N PRO A 46 -7.39 -12.26 6.21
CA PRO A 46 -7.14 -13.58 6.79
C PRO A 46 -6.54 -14.56 5.77
N GLU A 47 -7.02 -14.54 4.51
CA GLU A 47 -6.47 -15.41 3.46
C GLU A 47 -4.98 -15.12 3.23
N ARG A 48 -4.57 -13.85 3.26
CA ARG A 48 -3.16 -13.48 3.10
C ARG A 48 -2.31 -13.85 4.30
N ALA A 49 -2.79 -13.64 5.52
CA ALA A 49 -2.06 -14.02 6.72
C ALA A 49 -1.80 -15.54 6.80
N ARG A 50 -2.75 -16.36 6.33
CA ARG A 50 -2.63 -17.83 6.29
C ARG A 50 -1.59 -18.36 5.30
N THR A 51 -1.07 -17.52 4.41
CA THR A 51 0.01 -17.93 3.49
C THR A 51 1.36 -18.05 4.19
N TYR A 52 1.49 -17.50 5.40
CA TYR A 52 2.67 -17.67 6.25
C TYR A 52 2.51 -18.87 7.18
N GLU A 53 3.60 -19.62 7.35
CA GLU A 53 3.68 -20.73 8.28
C GLU A 53 3.35 -20.28 9.72
N PRO A 54 2.65 -21.09 10.51
CA PRO A 54 2.43 -20.82 11.93
C PRO A 54 3.73 -20.57 12.69
N ASP A 55 3.64 -19.81 13.78
CA ASP A 55 4.76 -19.54 14.71
C ASP A 55 5.99 -18.88 14.06
N THR A 56 5.77 -18.12 12.99
CA THR A 56 6.79 -17.29 12.34
C THR A 56 6.59 -15.79 12.63
N PRO A 57 7.65 -14.97 12.68
CA PRO A 57 7.53 -13.51 12.86
C PRO A 57 6.64 -12.85 11.81
N GLU A 58 6.65 -13.34 10.57
CA GLU A 58 5.81 -12.87 9.48
C GLU A 58 4.33 -13.13 9.76
N ARG A 59 4.03 -14.32 10.29
CA ARG A 59 2.67 -14.70 10.68
C ARG A 59 2.16 -13.88 11.85
N GLU A 60 2.97 -13.72 12.90
CA GLU A 60 2.63 -12.91 14.07
C GLU A 60 2.38 -11.44 13.69
N SER A 61 3.25 -10.85 12.87
CA SER A 61 3.05 -9.48 12.36
C SER A 61 1.76 -9.37 11.56
N SER A 62 1.50 -10.31 10.66
CA SER A 62 0.31 -10.28 9.79
C SER A 62 -0.99 -10.41 10.59
N ASP A 63 -1.03 -11.29 11.60
CA ASP A 63 -2.21 -11.46 12.46
C ASP A 63 -2.44 -10.22 13.34
N ALA A 64 -1.39 -9.59 13.86
CA ALA A 64 -1.48 -8.34 14.60
C ALA A 64 -1.97 -7.18 13.71
N ASP A 65 -1.45 -7.07 12.49
CA ASP A 65 -1.86 -6.07 11.51
C ASP A 65 -3.33 -6.23 11.14
N LEU A 66 -3.81 -7.46 10.94
CA LEU A 66 -5.22 -7.75 10.67
C LEU A 66 -6.13 -7.22 11.79
N VAL A 67 -5.81 -7.52 13.04
CA VAL A 67 -6.60 -7.07 14.20
C VAL A 67 -6.63 -5.53 14.26
N ARG A 68 -5.47 -4.90 14.05
CA ARG A 68 -5.35 -3.44 14.12
C ARG A 68 -6.09 -2.74 12.99
N ILE A 69 -6.00 -3.26 11.75
CA ILE A 69 -6.70 -2.73 10.58
C ILE A 69 -8.22 -2.81 10.80
N ASN A 70 -8.74 -3.97 11.22
CA ASN A 70 -10.18 -4.11 11.45
C ASN A 70 -10.69 -3.14 12.52
N ARG A 71 -9.97 -3.02 13.65
CA ARG A 71 -10.32 -2.06 14.70
C ARG A 71 -10.33 -0.61 14.21
N TYR A 72 -9.34 -0.23 13.41
CA TYR A 72 -9.28 1.11 12.82
C TYR A 72 -10.49 1.39 11.92
N LEU A 73 -10.80 0.45 11.02
CA LEU A 73 -11.90 0.58 10.06
C LEU A 73 -13.27 0.70 10.72
N GLU A 74 -13.45 0.09 11.89
CA GLU A 74 -14.70 0.15 12.66
C GLU A 74 -14.88 1.46 13.44
N GLN A 75 -13.79 2.14 13.81
CA GLN A 75 -13.83 3.20 14.83
C GLN A 75 -13.41 4.59 14.33
N GLN A 76 -12.63 4.68 13.24
CA GLN A 76 -11.86 5.89 12.94
C GLN A 76 -12.04 6.43 11.50
N ILE A 77 -12.98 5.87 10.73
CA ILE A 77 -13.32 6.37 9.39
C ILE A 77 -14.27 7.56 9.52
N ARG A 78 -13.89 8.71 8.97
CA ARG A 78 -14.73 9.92 8.90
C ARG A 78 -15.81 9.72 7.84
N SER A 79 -16.97 10.34 8.06
CA SER A 79 -18.09 10.31 7.10
C SER A 79 -17.78 10.94 5.74
N SER A 80 -16.82 11.87 5.65
CA SER A 80 -16.39 12.47 4.38
C SER A 80 -15.37 11.63 3.61
N THR A 81 -14.92 10.50 4.16
CA THR A 81 -13.91 9.64 3.54
C THR A 81 -14.52 8.92 2.34
N GLN A 82 -13.95 9.13 1.17
CA GLN A 82 -14.31 8.41 -0.06
C GLN A 82 -13.25 7.35 -0.42
N GLY A 83 -12.03 7.52 0.05
CA GLY A 83 -10.92 6.60 -0.16
C GLY A 83 -10.09 6.43 1.11
N ASN A 84 -9.60 5.22 1.37
CA ASN A 84 -8.76 4.95 2.53
C ASN A 84 -7.52 4.14 2.12
N ALA A 85 -6.33 4.64 2.45
CA ALA A 85 -5.09 3.89 2.29
C ALA A 85 -4.50 3.59 3.67
N ILE A 86 -4.18 2.33 3.94
CA ILE A 86 -3.60 1.85 5.21
C ILE A 86 -2.30 1.12 4.92
N PHE A 87 -1.27 1.43 5.69
CA PHE A 87 0.01 0.76 5.67
C PHE A 87 0.30 0.21 7.06
N ALA A 88 0.59 -1.08 7.16
CA ALA A 88 0.78 -1.74 8.45
C ALA A 88 1.93 -2.75 8.39
N CYS A 89 2.73 -2.80 9.45
CA CYS A 89 3.77 -3.78 9.67
C CYS A 89 4.07 -3.83 11.18
N SER A 90 3.28 -4.59 11.93
CA SER A 90 3.32 -4.58 13.40
C SER A 90 4.66 -5.05 13.95
N GLY A 91 5.27 -6.07 13.33
CA GLY A 91 6.56 -6.60 13.78
C GLY A 91 7.76 -5.65 13.56
N ALA A 92 7.59 -4.57 12.80
CA ALA A 92 8.62 -3.55 12.60
C ALA A 92 8.19 -2.24 13.27
N ASN A 93 8.52 -2.10 14.55
CA ASN A 93 8.23 -0.91 15.36
C ASN A 93 6.74 -0.53 15.45
N ASN A 94 5.82 -1.50 15.37
CA ASN A 94 4.38 -1.26 15.37
C ASN A 94 3.94 -0.25 14.28
N PHE A 95 4.59 -0.30 13.11
CA PHE A 95 4.33 0.64 12.02
C PHE A 95 2.87 0.58 11.56
N PHE A 96 2.21 1.73 11.56
CA PHE A 96 0.81 1.83 11.14
C PHE A 96 0.49 3.25 10.72
N GLU A 97 0.22 3.43 9.44
CA GLU A 97 -0.08 4.73 8.84
C GLU A 97 -1.35 4.66 8.01
N VAL A 98 -2.07 5.77 8.00
CA VAL A 98 -3.40 5.86 7.38
C VAL A 98 -3.53 7.17 6.63
N VAL A 99 -4.11 7.11 5.44
CA VAL A 99 -4.55 8.26 4.64
C VAL A 99 -6.05 8.14 4.41
N GLN A 100 -6.83 9.09 4.92
CA GLN A 100 -8.24 9.28 4.57
C GLN A 100 -8.33 10.35 3.48
N LEU A 101 -8.92 9.99 2.34
CA LEU A 101 -9.08 10.82 1.15
C LEU A 101 -10.55 11.18 0.97
N GLU A 102 -10.86 12.40 0.57
CA GLU A 102 -12.22 12.77 0.11
C GLU A 102 -12.39 12.52 -1.40
N ALA A 103 -11.47 11.76 -2.00
CA ALA A 103 -11.52 11.26 -3.36
C ALA A 103 -11.65 9.73 -3.34
N PRO A 104 -12.47 9.13 -4.23
CA PRO A 104 -12.69 7.70 -4.24
C PRO A 104 -11.49 6.94 -4.78
N ILE A 105 -11.37 5.68 -4.35
CA ILE A 105 -10.45 4.71 -4.94
C ILE A 105 -11.28 3.76 -5.80
N ASP A 106 -10.91 3.56 -7.06
CA ASP A 106 -11.72 2.76 -7.99
C ASP A 106 -11.98 1.33 -7.47
N ASP A 107 -10.91 0.63 -7.05
CA ASP A 107 -10.98 -0.75 -6.58
C ASP A 107 -10.34 -0.93 -5.20
N ASN A 108 -10.94 -1.80 -4.39
CA ASN A 108 -10.28 -2.33 -3.20
C ASN A 108 -9.07 -3.17 -3.58
N ARG A 109 -7.90 -2.92 -2.98
CA ARG A 109 -6.65 -3.63 -3.28
C ARG A 109 -5.87 -3.90 -2.02
N LEU A 110 -5.40 -5.13 -1.87
CA LEU A 110 -4.48 -5.57 -0.84
C LEU A 110 -3.16 -5.96 -1.51
N LEU A 111 -2.08 -5.30 -1.12
CA LEU A 111 -0.72 -5.67 -1.53
C LEU A 111 0.09 -5.99 -0.28
N ILE A 112 0.86 -7.09 -0.33
CA ILE A 112 1.84 -7.42 0.71
C ILE A 112 3.20 -7.55 0.05
N ASN A 113 4.16 -6.75 0.51
CA ASN A 113 5.54 -6.70 0.02
C ASN A 113 6.52 -6.46 1.19
N ASP A 114 7.82 -6.36 0.89
CA ASP A 114 8.87 -5.96 1.84
C ASP A 114 8.85 -4.45 2.17
N ARG A 115 8.03 -3.65 1.47
CA ARG A 115 7.94 -2.19 1.61
C ARG A 115 6.52 -1.67 1.33
N PRO A 116 6.16 -0.48 1.84
CA PRO A 116 4.90 0.18 1.52
C PRO A 116 4.78 0.42 0.02
N HIS A 117 3.66 0.00 -0.57
CA HIS A 117 3.44 0.13 -1.99
C HIS A 117 2.80 1.49 -2.32
N LEU A 118 3.63 2.49 -2.66
CA LEU A 118 3.21 3.89 -2.80
C LEU A 118 2.63 4.30 -4.16
N TYR A 119 2.81 3.48 -5.20
CA TYR A 119 2.39 3.83 -6.56
C TYR A 119 0.87 4.08 -6.71
N PRO A 120 -0.04 3.32 -6.06
CA PRO A 120 -1.46 3.63 -6.13
C PRO A 120 -1.79 4.96 -5.46
N LEU A 121 -1.20 5.26 -4.30
CA LEU A 121 -1.35 6.56 -3.64
C LEU A 121 -0.87 7.70 -4.52
N ALA A 122 0.24 7.52 -5.23
CA ALA A 122 0.76 8.46 -6.21
C ALA A 122 -0.25 8.91 -7.24
N ARG A 123 -0.81 7.90 -7.88
CA ARG A 123 -1.65 8.08 -9.05
C ARG A 123 -2.95 8.74 -8.64
N LEU A 124 -3.48 8.40 -7.46
CA LEU A 124 -4.62 9.08 -6.87
C LEU A 124 -4.32 10.57 -6.65
N LEU A 125 -3.21 10.90 -6.00
CA LEU A 125 -2.85 12.30 -5.72
C LEU A 125 -2.61 13.12 -7.01
N ASP A 126 -2.07 12.50 -8.06
CA ASP A 126 -1.85 13.13 -9.37
C ASP A 126 -3.16 13.36 -10.15
N GLN A 127 -4.07 12.37 -10.14
CA GLN A 127 -5.36 12.43 -10.84
C GLN A 127 -6.29 13.49 -10.24
N TYR A 128 -6.30 13.65 -8.92
CA TYR A 128 -7.08 14.67 -8.25
C TYR A 128 -6.24 15.95 -8.07
N GLN A 129 -6.00 16.66 -9.17
CA GLN A 129 -5.18 17.89 -9.24
C GLN A 129 -5.48 18.91 -8.13
N THR A 130 -6.71 18.98 -7.60
CA THR A 130 -7.08 19.89 -6.50
C THR A 130 -6.38 19.56 -5.17
N TYR A 131 -6.00 18.29 -4.94
CA TYR A 131 -5.14 17.89 -3.81
C TYR A 131 -3.66 18.18 -4.10
N ALA A 132 -3.24 18.01 -5.36
CA ALA A 132 -1.90 18.37 -5.81
C ALA A 132 -1.63 19.87 -5.70
N VAL A 133 -2.64 20.75 -5.85
CA VAL A 133 -2.46 22.22 -5.67
C VAL A 133 -2.13 22.61 -4.22
N VAL A 134 -2.66 21.89 -3.22
CA VAL A 134 -2.25 22.08 -1.81
C VAL A 134 -0.83 21.54 -1.55
N LEU A 135 -0.39 20.55 -2.34
CA LEU A 135 0.95 19.95 -2.29
C LEU A 135 1.99 20.66 -3.17
N ALA A 136 1.56 21.46 -4.15
CA ALA A 136 2.42 22.07 -5.16
C ALA A 136 3.21 23.28 -4.62
N ASP A 137 2.82 23.78 -3.45
CA ASP A 137 3.55 24.86 -2.76
C ASP A 137 4.66 24.32 -1.83
N THR A 138 4.84 23.00 -1.69
CA THR A 138 5.81 22.40 -0.76
C THR A 138 6.63 21.24 -1.34
N ASN A 139 7.78 20.97 -0.69
CA ASN A 139 8.77 19.94 -1.05
C ASN A 139 8.17 18.52 -1.26
N ALA A 140 6.94 18.28 -0.77
CA ALA A 140 6.14 17.07 -0.91
C ALA A 140 6.06 16.50 -2.33
N ALA A 141 5.79 17.34 -3.33
CA ALA A 141 5.66 16.89 -4.73
C ALA A 141 6.98 16.31 -5.26
N LYS A 142 8.13 16.89 -4.86
CA LYS A 142 9.46 16.40 -5.24
C LYS A 142 9.75 15.05 -4.59
N ILE A 143 9.50 14.92 -3.28
CA ILE A 143 9.66 13.67 -2.53
C ILE A 143 8.82 12.56 -3.15
N PHE A 144 7.59 12.88 -3.55
CA PHE A 144 6.68 11.95 -4.18
C PHE A 144 7.24 11.42 -5.52
N VAL A 145 7.73 12.32 -6.40
CA VAL A 145 8.39 11.95 -7.65
C VAL A 145 9.68 11.16 -7.41
N PHE A 146 10.44 11.48 -6.37
CA PHE A 146 11.63 10.70 -5.98
C PHE A 146 11.27 9.29 -5.50
N ALA A 147 10.25 9.14 -4.66
CA ALA A 147 9.77 7.83 -4.17
C ALA A 147 9.28 6.95 -5.34
N LEU A 148 8.55 7.54 -6.30
CA LEU A 148 8.18 6.89 -7.55
C LEU A 148 9.40 6.47 -8.38
N GLY A 149 10.37 7.38 -8.57
CA GLY A 149 11.58 7.11 -9.33
C GLY A 149 12.45 6.00 -8.75
N GLN A 150 12.56 5.91 -7.42
CA GLN A 150 13.26 4.81 -6.74
C GLN A 150 12.51 3.48 -6.87
N GLY A 151 11.17 3.49 -6.78
CA GLY A 151 10.33 2.31 -7.00
C GLY A 151 10.42 1.76 -8.42
N ILE A 152 10.45 2.64 -9.43
CA ILE A 152 10.63 2.26 -10.85
C ILE A 152 12.03 1.66 -11.07
N LYS A 153 13.09 2.30 -10.57
CA LYS A 153 14.47 1.79 -10.69
C LYS A 153 14.64 0.39 -10.09
N ARG A 154 13.99 0.09 -8.96
CA ARG A 154 14.07 -1.24 -8.33
C ARG A 154 13.31 -2.31 -9.13
N LYS A 155 12.22 -1.95 -9.82
CA LYS A 155 11.42 -2.89 -10.62
C LYS A 155 12.08 -3.24 -11.96
N GLU A 156 12.84 -2.33 -12.56
CA GLU A 156 13.62 -2.63 -13.77
C GLU A 156 14.79 -3.59 -13.50
N LEU A 157 15.36 -3.59 -12.29
CA LEU A 157 16.46 -4.51 -11.95
C LEU A 157 16.01 -5.96 -11.73
N GLN A 158 14.73 -6.23 -11.43
CA GLN A 158 14.22 -7.60 -11.31
C GLN A 158 13.80 -8.24 -12.66
N ASN A 159 13.72 -7.47 -13.75
CA ASN A 159 13.26 -7.98 -15.05
C ASN A 159 14.32 -7.98 -16.17
N VAL A 160 15.60 -7.85 -15.86
CA VAL A 160 16.66 -7.88 -16.87
C VAL A 160 17.73 -8.93 -16.54
N LYS A 161 17.42 -10.20 -16.87
CA LYS A 161 18.18 -11.09 -17.79
C LYS A 161 18.07 -12.58 -17.42
N THR A 162 17.20 -13.29 -18.14
CA THR A 162 17.49 -14.66 -18.60
C THR A 162 17.04 -14.81 -20.05
N LYS A 163 17.77 -14.17 -20.97
CA LYS A 163 17.86 -14.69 -22.35
C LYS A 163 19.03 -15.67 -22.38
N ARG A 164 18.75 -16.95 -22.16
CA ARG A 164 19.57 -18.03 -22.73
C ARG A 164 18.93 -18.40 -24.06
N THR A 165 19.47 -17.82 -25.14
CA THR A 165 19.30 -18.38 -26.47
C THR A 165 20.43 -19.38 -26.66
N GLN A 166 20.15 -20.67 -26.51
CA GLN A 166 21.06 -21.72 -26.97
C GLN A 166 20.47 -22.25 -28.29
N GLY A 167 20.78 -21.53 -29.37
CA GLY A 167 20.48 -21.94 -30.72
C GLY A 167 21.49 -23.00 -31.17
N TYR A 168 20.96 -24.12 -31.64
CA TYR A 168 21.65 -25.17 -32.36
C TYR A 168 22.60 -24.61 -33.44
N LEU A 169 23.81 -25.16 -33.52
CA LEU A 169 24.59 -25.22 -34.76
C LEU A 169 25.10 -26.66 -34.90
N LEU A 170 24.42 -27.40 -35.78
CA LEU A 170 24.95 -28.55 -36.48
C LEU A 170 25.51 -28.08 -37.83
N ALA A 171 26.46 -28.86 -38.34
CA ALA A 171 27.05 -28.90 -39.68
C ALA A 171 28.44 -28.25 -39.84
N GLY A 172 29.39 -29.13 -40.17
CA GLY A 172 30.80 -28.90 -40.47
C GLY A 172 31.52 -30.24 -40.41
#